data_AF-A0A1B6EV99-F1
#
_entry.id   AF-A0A1B6EV99-F1
#
_cell.length_a   1.000
_cell.length_b   1.000
_cell.length_c   1.000
_cell.angle_alpha   90.00
_cell.angle_beta   90.00
_cell.angle_gamma   90.00
#
_symmetry.space_group_name_H-M   'P 1'
#
loop_
_entity.id
_entity.type
_entity.pdbx_description
1 polymer ?
#
loop_
_entity_poly.entity_id
_entity_poly.type
_entity_poly.pdbx_seq_one_letter_code
_entity_poly.pdbx_strand_id
1 'polypeptide(L)'
;GTTEYLKHKFGQGFTVKIKLRSSQNNDAMGALKRDMVVAFRVCSIKDEHVGLLHYHIPDAQIPLSLLFSKMEGLKRRHGIIDDYNISDTSLEQVFMYFARAEAKPEA
;
A
#
# COMPACT_ATOMS: atom_id res chain seq x y z
N GLY A 1 -5.85 8.59 -24.69
CA GLY A 1 -5.85 8.63 -23.21
C GLY A 1 -5.35 7.29 -22.72
N THR A 2 -4.04 7.15 -22.67
CA THR A 2 -3.33 5.87 -22.71
C THR A 2 -3.30 5.23 -21.33
N THR A 3 -3.43 3.90 -21.29
CA THR A 3 -3.29 3.03 -20.12
C THR A 3 -2.04 3.31 -19.29
N GLU A 4 -1.00 3.92 -19.88
CA GLU A 4 0.21 4.43 -19.23
C GLU A 4 -0.06 5.54 -18.19
N TYR A 5 -1.02 6.44 -18.40
CA TYR A 5 -1.35 7.48 -17.42
C TYR A 5 -2.01 6.88 -16.17
N LEU A 6 -2.85 5.86 -16.36
CA LEU A 6 -3.44 5.09 -15.25
C LEU A 6 -2.36 4.30 -14.51
N LYS A 7 -1.42 3.65 -15.23
CA LYS A 7 -0.28 2.95 -14.60
C LYS A 7 0.63 3.91 -13.83
N HIS A 8 0.90 5.10 -14.35
CA HIS A 8 1.73 6.10 -13.67
C HIS A 8 1.03 6.69 -12.44
N LYS A 9 -0.28 6.95 -12.53
CA LYS A 9 -1.08 7.55 -11.44
C LYS A 9 -1.51 6.55 -10.35
N PHE A 10 -1.64 5.26 -10.68
CA PHE A 10 -2.09 4.21 -9.77
C PHE A 10 -1.04 3.12 -9.47
N GLY A 11 0.15 3.20 -10.07
CA GLY A 11 1.26 2.25 -9.88
C GLY A 11 2.46 2.84 -9.13
N GLN A 12 2.37 4.09 -8.68
CA GLN A 12 3.40 4.73 -7.85
C GLN A 12 2.94 4.82 -6.40
N GLY A 13 3.90 4.78 -5.47
CA GLY A 13 3.65 4.77 -4.03
C GLY A 13 3.79 3.39 -3.41
N PHE A 14 3.05 3.15 -2.32
CA PHE A 14 3.22 1.97 -1.48
C PHE A 14 1.95 1.11 -1.41
N THR A 15 2.15 -0.20 -1.34
CA THR A 15 1.12 -1.17 -1.01
C THR A 15 1.29 -1.58 0.45
N VAL A 16 0.23 -1.46 1.24
CA VAL A 16 0.18 -1.89 2.63
C VAL A 16 -0.82 -3.03 2.76
N LYS A 17 -0.33 -4.20 3.18
CA LYS A 17 -1.14 -5.38 3.45
C LYS A 17 -1.27 -5.56 4.95
N ILE A 18 -2.48 -5.67 5.47
CA ILE A 18 -2.75 -5.87 6.90
C ILE A 18 -3.42 -7.21 7.07
N LYS A 19 -2.78 -8.10 7.82
CA LYS A 19 -3.37 -9.37 8.24
C LYS A 19 -4.10 -9.15 9.56
N LEU A 20 -5.35 -9.59 9.62
CA LEU A 20 -6.20 -9.48 10.80
C LEU A 20 -6.28 -10.83 11.50
N ARG A 21 -6.28 -10.81 12.84
CA ARG A 21 -6.45 -12.02 13.67
C ARG A 21 -7.86 -12.61 13.53
N SER A 22 -8.85 -11.76 13.31
CA SER A 22 -10.25 -12.15 13.19
C SER A 22 -11.01 -11.17 12.31
N SER A 23 -11.61 -11.66 11.24
CA SER A 23 -12.47 -10.91 10.32
C SER A 23 -13.90 -10.70 10.83
N GLN A 24 -14.27 -11.37 11.93
CA GLN A 24 -15.65 -11.35 12.44
C GLN A 24 -15.98 -10.12 13.31
N ASN A 25 -14.98 -9.33 13.70
CA ASN A 25 -15.19 -8.12 14.50
C ASN A 25 -15.33 -6.88 13.59
N ASN A 26 -16.55 -6.69 13.07
CA ASN A 26 -16.88 -5.59 12.16
C ASN A 26 -16.66 -4.20 12.76
N ASP A 27 -16.89 -4.03 14.07
CA ASP A 27 -16.72 -2.73 14.74
C ASP A 27 -15.23 -2.34 14.80
N ALA A 28 -14.37 -3.26 15.25
CA ALA A 28 -12.94 -3.04 15.30
C ALA A 28 -12.35 -2.84 13.89
N MET A 29 -12.85 -3.58 12.90
CA MET A 29 -12.45 -3.40 11.51
C MET A 29 -12.87 -2.02 10.97
N GLY A 30 -14.07 -1.55 11.32
CA GLY A 30 -14.54 -0.20 10.99
C GLY A 30 -13.67 0.89 11.64
N ALA A 31 -13.29 0.72 12.90
CA ALA A 31 -12.39 1.63 13.61
C ALA A 31 -11.00 1.69 12.96
N LEU A 32 -10.43 0.53 12.60
CA LEU A 32 -9.16 0.45 11.88
C LEU A 32 -9.22 1.18 10.53
N LYS A 33 -10.28 0.98 9.73
CA LYS A 33 -10.45 1.66 8.44
C LYS A 33 -10.51 3.19 8.61
N ARG A 34 -11.22 3.69 9.62
CA ARG A 34 -11.29 5.13 9.93
C ARG A 34 -9.91 5.69 10.31
N ASP A 35 -9.20 5.00 11.21
CA ASP A 35 -7.87 5.42 11.63
C ASP A 35 -6.83 5.35 10.50
N MET A 36 -6.99 4.41 9.57
CA MET A 36 -6.17 4.35 8.35
C MET A 36 -6.31 5.62 7.52
N VAL A 37 -7.54 6.10 7.28
CA VAL A 37 -7.81 7.35 6.54
C VAL A 37 -7.26 8.57 7.28
N VAL A 38 -7.29 8.58 8.61
CA VAL A 38 -6.69 9.65 9.41
C VAL A 38 -5.15 9.62 9.36
N ALA A 39 -4.56 8.43 9.44
CA ALA A 39 -3.10 8.25 9.42
C ALA A 39 -2.49 8.58 8.04
N PHE A 40 -3.20 8.24 6.97
CA PHE A 40 -2.75 8.43 5.60
C PHE A 40 -3.73 9.34 4.85
N ARG A 41 -3.31 10.60 4.60
CA ARG A 41 -4.12 11.62 3.91
C ARG A 41 -4.74 11.13 2.60
N VAL A 42 -4.03 10.25 1.89
CA VAL A 42 -4.51 9.60 0.68
C VAL A 42 -4.19 8.11 0.79
N CYS A 43 -5.22 7.29 1.03
CA CYS A 43 -5.13 5.84 0.94
C CYS A 43 -6.41 5.28 0.32
N SER A 44 -6.31 4.16 -0.39
CA SER A 44 -7.47 3.50 -0.99
C SER A 44 -7.38 2.00 -0.79
N ILE A 45 -8.50 1.39 -0.38
CA ILE A 45 -8.60 -0.08 -0.29
C ILE A 45 -8.64 -0.62 -1.72
N LYS A 46 -7.66 -1.45 -2.07
CA LYS A 46 -7.63 -2.16 -3.35
C LYS A 46 -8.40 -3.46 -3.28
N ASP A 47 -8.36 -4.10 -2.12
CA ASP A 47 -8.84 -5.46 -1.97
C ASP A 47 -9.13 -5.73 -0.49
N GLU A 48 -10.29 -6.31 -0.21
CA GLU A 48 -10.76 -6.61 1.14
C GLU A 48 -11.27 -8.05 1.14
N HIS A 49 -10.51 -8.92 1.79
CA HIS A 49 -10.85 -10.33 1.94
C HIS A 49 -10.88 -10.70 3.42
N VAL A 50 -11.44 -11.87 3.69
CA VAL A 50 -11.56 -12.41 5.05
C VAL A 50 -10.18 -12.46 5.71
N GLY A 51 -9.94 -11.53 6.63
CA GLY A 51 -8.72 -11.46 7.42
C GLY A 51 -7.56 -10.72 6.76
N LEU A 52 -7.76 -10.08 5.60
CA LEU A 52 -6.72 -9.34 4.88
C LEU A 52 -7.26 -8.03 4.29
N LEU A 53 -6.59 -6.93 4.60
CA LEU A 53 -6.85 -5.62 3.99
C LEU A 53 -5.66 -5.20 3.13
N HIS A 54 -5.92 -4.86 1.87
CA HIS A 54 -4.93 -4.25 0.98
C HIS A 54 -5.23 -2.78 0.76
N TYR A 55 -4.27 -1.94 1.15
CA TYR A 55 -4.28 -0.51 0.89
C TYR A 55 -3.22 -0.14 -0.13
N HIS A 56 -3.57 0.82 -0.96
CA HIS A 56 -2.62 1.54 -1.80
C HIS A 56 -2.52 2.98 -1.31
N ILE A 57 -1.30 3.44 -1.08
CA ILE A 57 -0.94 4.78 -0.66
C ILE A 57 -0.22 5.41 -1.86
N PRO A 58 -0.88 6.26 -2.67
CA PRO A 58 -0.30 6.83 -3.88
C PRO A 58 0.71 7.97 -3.62
N ASP A 59 1.19 8.09 -2.38
CA ASP A 59 2.24 9.02 -2.01
C ASP A 59 3.58 8.29 -2.13
N ALA A 60 4.35 8.58 -3.18
CA ALA A 60 5.68 8.00 -3.38
C ALA A 60 6.79 8.78 -2.65
N GLN A 61 6.48 9.96 -2.11
CA GLN A 61 7.46 10.83 -1.43
C GLN A 61 7.48 10.60 0.08
N ILE A 62 6.46 9.91 0.63
CA ILE A 62 6.43 9.56 2.04
C ILE A 62 7.63 8.66 2.40
N PRO A 63 8.42 9.02 3.44
CA PRO A 63 9.52 8.18 3.89
C PRO A 63 9.01 6.82 4.37
N LEU A 64 9.67 5.75 3.96
CA LEU A 64 9.30 4.39 4.36
C LEU A 64 9.29 4.24 5.90
N SER A 65 10.24 4.88 6.59
CA SER A 65 10.31 4.94 8.06
C SER A 65 9.05 5.58 8.69
N LEU A 66 8.50 6.63 8.07
CA LEU A 66 7.26 7.25 8.52
C LEU A 66 6.06 6.32 8.27
N LEU A 67 6.06 5.59 7.16
CA LEU A 67 5.03 4.58 6.85
C LEU A 67 5.01 3.48 7.92
N PHE A 68 6.17 2.90 8.22
CA PHE A 68 6.34 1.90 9.28
C PHE A 68 5.91 2.46 10.64
N SER A 69 6.35 3.66 11.02
CA SER A 69 5.99 4.27 12.30
C SER A 69 4.46 4.45 12.46
N LYS A 70 3.78 4.90 11.40
CA LYS A 70 2.31 5.01 11.39
C LYS A 70 1.63 3.65 11.52
N MET A 71 2.12 2.64 10.79
CA MET A 71 1.59 1.28 10.85
C MET A 71 1.79 0.61 12.20
N GLU A 72 2.95 0.79 12.82
CA GLU A 72 3.21 0.33 14.18
C GLU A 72 2.28 0.99 15.21
N GLY A 73 2.05 2.30 15.07
CA GLY A 73 1.07 3.01 15.89
C GLY A 73 -0.34 2.43 15.75
N LEU A 74 -0.76 2.10 14.53
CA LEU A 74 -2.04 1.44 14.27
C LEU A 74 -2.10 0.04 14.87
N LYS A 75 -1.06 -0.80 14.69
CA LYS A 75 -0.98 -2.16 15.27
C LYS A 75 -1.07 -2.13 16.80
N ARG A 76 -0.44 -1.14 17.44
CA ARG A 76 -0.50 -0.99 18.91
C ARG A 76 -1.89 -0.56 19.41
N ARG A 77 -2.61 0.27 18.65
CA ARG A 77 -3.97 0.72 19.00
C ARG A 77 -5.03 -0.33 18.68
N HIS A 78 -4.84 -1.11 17.61
CA HIS A 78 -5.80 -2.07 17.09
C HIS A 78 -5.30 -3.49 17.28
N GLY A 79 -5.70 -4.13 18.39
CA GLY A 79 -5.33 -5.52 18.71
C GLY A 79 -5.86 -6.58 17.72
N ILE A 80 -6.71 -6.18 16.77
CA ILE A 80 -7.16 -7.03 15.66
C ILE A 80 -6.09 -7.22 14.57
N ILE A 81 -5.06 -6.37 14.53
CA ILE A 81 -3.96 -6.49 13.57
C ILE A 81 -3.02 -7.60 14.04
N ASP A 82 -2.88 -8.66 13.24
CA ASP A 82 -1.92 -9.74 13.44
C ASP A 82 -0.53 -9.28 13.02
N ASP A 83 -0.41 -8.89 11.74
CA ASP A 83 0.80 -8.43 11.11
C ASP A 83 0.50 -7.50 9.93
N TYR A 84 1.53 -6.82 9.44
CA TYR A 84 1.42 -6.01 8.24
C TYR A 84 2.68 -6.13 7.38
N ASN A 85 2.50 -5.87 6.09
CA ASN A 85 3.58 -5.79 5.11
C ASN A 85 3.47 -4.50 4.32
N ILE A 86 4.60 -3.85 4.08
CA ILE A 86 4.71 -2.66 3.24
C ILE A 86 5.60 -3.04 2.06
N SER A 87 5.12 -2.82 0.85
CA SER A 87 5.86 -3.06 -0.38
C SER A 87 5.79 -1.83 -1.28
N ASP A 88 6.90 -1.49 -1.92
CA ASP A 88 6.94 -0.43 -2.92
C ASP A 88 6.20 -0.90 -4.19
N THR A 89 5.25 -0.10 -4.69
CA THR A 89 4.53 -0.41 -5.94
C THR A 89 5.39 -0.09 -7.18
N SER A 90 6.41 0.77 -7.04
CA SER A 90 7.31 1.20 -8.12
C SER A 90 8.49 0.25 -8.37
N LEU A 91 8.67 -0.84 -7.61
CA LEU A 91 9.71 -1.83 -7.89
C LEU A 91 9.55 -2.44 -9.30
N GLU A 92 8.30 -2.58 -9.78
CA GLU A 92 7.99 -2.95 -11.16
C GLU A 92 8.37 -1.86 -12.17
N GLN A 93 8.26 -0.57 -11.81
CA GLN A 93 8.72 0.55 -12.66
C GLN A 93 10.25 0.61 -12.74
N VAL A 94 10.95 0.33 -11.64
CA VAL A 94 12.41 0.20 -11.60
C VAL A 94 12.87 -0.98 -12.45
N PHE A 95 12.21 -2.14 -12.32
CA PHE A 95 12.48 -3.31 -13.14
C PHE A 95 12.21 -3.05 -14.63
N MET A 96 11.10 -2.38 -14.98
CA MET A 96 10.79 -1.97 -16.35
C MET A 96 11.77 -0.91 -16.89
N TYR A 97 12.26 -0.01 -16.04
CA TYR A 97 13.28 0.97 -16.40
C TYR A 97 14.60 0.28 -16.74
N PHE A 98 15.04 -0.68 -15.91
CA PHE A 98 16.22 -1.49 -16.20
C PHE A 98 16.05 -2.34 -17.46
N ALA A 99 14.92 -3.04 -17.62
CA ALA A 99 14.66 -3.88 -18.78
C ALA A 99 14.54 -3.10 -20.11
N ARG A 100 14.13 -1.83 -20.07
CA ARG A 100 14.09 -0.94 -21.25
C ARG A 100 15.45 -0.32 -21.58
N ALA A 101 16.34 -0.17 -20.59
CA ALA A 101 17.68 0.37 -20.81
C ALA A 101 18.59 -0.56 -21.62
N GLU A 102 18.31 -1.87 -21.62
CA GLU A 102 19.06 -2.88 -22.39
C GLU A 102 18.53 -3.07 -23.83
N ALA A 103 17.40 -2.46 -24.20
CA ALA A 103 16.77 -2.62 -25.51
C ALA A 103 17.12 -1.51 -26.53
N LYS A 104 18.37 -1.01 -26.50
CA LYS A 104 18.93 -0.26 -27.64
C LYS A 104 19.82 -1.19 -28.46
N PRO A 105 19.37 -1.74 -29.60
CA PRO A 105 20.30 -2.02 -30.67
C PRO A 105 20.80 -0.69 -31.25
N GLU A 106 22.12 -0.63 -31.41
CA GLU A 106 22.90 0.37 -32.10
C GLU A 106 22.37 0.64 -33.53
N ALA A 107 22.61 1.86 -34.01
CA ALA A 107 22.23 2.37 -35.32
C ALA A 107 22.84 1.58 -36.49
#